data_AF-A0A534CFR7-F1
#
_entry.id   AF-A0A534CFR7-F1
#
_cell.length_a   1.000
_cell.length_b   1.000
_cell.length_c   1.000
_cell.angle_alpha   90.00
_cell.angle_beta   90.00
_cell.angle_gamma   90.00
#
_symmetry.space_group_name_H-M   'P 1'
#
loop_
_entity.id
_entity.type
_entity.pdbx_description
1 polymer ?
#
loop_
_entity_poly.entity_id
_entity_poly.type
_entity_poly.pdbx_seq_one_letter_code
_entity_poly.pdbx_strand_id
1 'polypeptide(L)' 'MKHGAILITGGAGYIGSHVALQLRARAERVVVLDDLSRGFRQAVLDVPLVVGNVGDRDTVRAALD' A
#
# COMPACT_ATOMS: atom_id res chain seq x y z
N MET A 1 8.87 8.46 -19.53
CA MET A 1 8.15 8.75 -18.27
C MET A 1 8.64 7.72 -17.26
N LYS A 2 9.30 8.10 -16.16
CA LYS A 2 9.61 7.13 -15.11
C LYS A 2 8.26 6.64 -14.57
N HIS A 3 7.90 5.37 -14.77
CA HIS A 3 6.68 4.82 -14.16
C HIS A 3 6.85 4.99 -12.65
N GLY A 4 6.12 5.91 -12.02
CA GLY A 4 6.11 6.09 -10.57
C GLY A 4 5.53 4.85 -9.87
N ALA A 5 5.74 4.72 -8.57
CA ALA A 5 5.02 3.74 -7.78
C ALA A 5 3.66 4.32 -7.35
N ILE A 6 2.63 3.48 -7.28
CA ILE A 6 1.31 3.81 -6.77
C ILE A 6 1.30 3.50 -5.27
N LEU A 7 1.10 4.52 -4.44
CA LEU A 7 0.91 4.36 -3.00
C LEU A 7 -0.57 4.12 -2.70
N ILE A 8 -0.88 3.04 -1.99
CA ILE A 8 -2.23 2.74 -1.50
C ILE A 8 -2.26 2.86 0.01
N THR A 9 -3.03 3.83 0.52
CA THR A 9 -3.31 3.97 1.95
C THR A 9 -4.50 3.10 2.34
N GLY A 10 -4.45 2.39 3.45
CA GLY A 10 -5.53 1.47 3.84
C GLY A 10 -5.56 0.18 3.01
N GLY A 11 -4.42 -0.20 2.40
CA GLY A 11 -4.31 -1.33 1.48
C GLY A 11 -4.46 -2.72 2.13
N ALA A 12 -4.40 -2.82 3.45
CA ALA A 12 -4.66 -4.06 4.18
C ALA A 12 -6.15 -4.28 4.50
N GLY A 13 -7.01 -3.31 4.17
CA GLY A 13 -8.47 -3.43 4.25
C GLY A 13 -9.11 -4.12 3.04
N TYR A 14 -10.42 -4.34 3.10
CA TYR A 14 -11.17 -5.04 2.04
C TYR A 14 -10.99 -4.39 0.66
N ILE A 15 -11.34 -3.12 0.51
CA ILE A 15 -11.22 -2.44 -0.79
C ILE A 15 -9.76 -2.27 -1.20
N GLY A 16 -8.90 -1.84 -0.27
CA GLY A 16 -7.49 -1.57 -0.54
C GLY A 16 -6.73 -2.79 -1.06
N SER A 17 -6.95 -3.96 -0.48
CA SER A 17 -6.29 -5.20 -0.89
C SER A 17 -6.71 -5.66 -2.28
N HIS A 18 -8.00 -5.53 -2.62
CA HIS A 18 -8.48 -5.82 -3.96
C HIS A 18 -7.93 -4.84 -5.00
N VAL A 19 -7.79 -3.54 -4.66
CA VAL A 19 -7.14 -2.57 -5.56
C VAL A 19 -5.67 -2.90 -5.77
N ALA A 20 -4.93 -3.22 -4.70
CA ALA A 20 -3.53 -3.64 -4.77
C ALA A 20 -3.35 -4.87 -5.67
N LEU A 21 -4.21 -5.88 -5.52
CA LEU A 21 -4.23 -7.08 -6.35
C LEU A 21 -4.44 -6.75 -7.84
N GLN A 22 -5.40 -5.88 -8.16
CA GLN A 22 -5.69 -5.50 -9.55
C GLN A 22 -4.57 -4.70 -10.20
N LEU A 23 -3.93 -3.79 -9.46
CA LEU A 23 -2.79 -3.02 -9.94
C LEU A 23 -1.56 -3.91 -10.15
N ARG A 24 -1.29 -4.82 -9.20
CA ARG A 24 -0.25 -5.84 -9.36
C ARG A 24 -0.49 -6.71 -10.60
N ALA A 25 -1.73 -7.15 -10.85
CA ALA A 25 -2.07 -7.94 -12.03
C ALA A 25 -1.81 -7.21 -13.37
N ARG A 26 -1.72 -5.88 -13.34
CA ARG A 26 -1.35 -5.01 -14.47
C ARG A 26 0.15 -4.72 -14.55
N ALA A 27 0.96 -5.37 -13.71
CA ALA A 27 2.39 -5.13 -13.55
C ALA A 27 2.74 -3.70 -13.10
N GLU A 28 1.82 -3.02 -12.42
CA GLU A 28 2.09 -1.72 -11.81
C GLU A 28 2.98 -1.87 -10.58
N ARG A 29 3.81 -0.85 -10.32
CA ARG A 29 4.58 -0.78 -9.07
C ARG A 29 3.68 -0.24 -7.97
N VAL A 30 3.41 -1.04 -6.95
CA VAL A 30 2.50 -0.69 -5.85
C VAL A 30 3.24 -0.77 -4.51
N VAL A 31 2.96 0.17 -3.62
CA VAL A 31 3.35 0.13 -2.20
C VAL A 31 2.10 0.36 -1.37
N VAL A 32 1.92 -0.39 -0.28
CA VAL A 32 0.82 -0.20 0.66
C VAL A 32 1.33 0.49 1.92
N LEU A 33 0.58 1.49 2.39
CA LEU A 33 0.70 2.08 3.71
C LEU A 33 -0.57 1.78 4.52
N ASP A 34 -0.44 1.08 5.64
CA ASP A 34 -1.58 0.71 6.48
C ASP A 34 -1.18 0.63 7.96
N ASP A 35 -2.05 1.06 8.87
CA ASP A 35 -1.80 1.01 10.31
C ASP A 35 -2.24 -0.33 10.95
N LEU A 36 -2.88 -1.20 10.16
CA LEU A 36 -3.41 -2.50 10.55
C LEU A 36 -4.44 -2.44 11.70
N SER A 37 -5.05 -1.28 11.93
CA SER A 37 -6.06 -1.10 12.99
C SER A 37 -7.31 -1.95 12.78
N ARG A 38 -7.65 -2.21 11.51
CA ARG A 38 -8.78 -3.08 11.08
C ARG A 38 -8.41 -4.02 9.93
N GLY A 39 -7.27 -3.79 9.28
CA GLY A 39 -6.77 -4.59 8.17
C GLY A 39 -5.91 -5.75 8.64
N PHE A 40 -5.56 -6.63 7.69
CA PHE A 40 -4.73 -7.79 7.95
C PHE A 40 -3.51 -7.78 7.04
N ARG A 41 -2.30 -7.97 7.60
CA ARG A 41 -1.05 -8.02 6.82
C ARG A 41 -1.14 -9.01 5.66
N GLN A 42 -1.81 -10.15 5.86
CA GLN A 42 -2.00 -11.19 4.86
C GLN A 42 -2.81 -10.72 3.64
N ALA A 43 -3.67 -9.71 3.80
CA ALA A 43 -4.47 -9.16 2.70
C ALA A 43 -3.61 -8.42 1.66
N VAL A 44 -2.39 -8.01 2.03
CA VAL A 44 -1.46 -7.29 1.14
C VAL A 44 -0.62 -8.24 0.28
N LEU A 45 -0.66 -9.55 0.56
CA LEU A 45 0.06 -10.60 -0.17
C LEU A 45 1.57 -10.29 -0.29
N ASP A 46 2.06 -10.13 -1.50
CA ASP A 46 3.45 -9.87 -1.86
C ASP A 46 3.72 -8.41 -2.26
N VAL A 47 2.75 -7.52 -2.04
CA VAL A 47 2.95 -6.08 -2.25
C VAL A 47 3.76 -5.52 -1.07
N PRO A 48 4.77 -4.67 -1.32
CA PRO A 48 5.49 -3.97 -0.25
C PRO A 48 4.53 -3.27 0.71
N LEU A 49 4.72 -3.51 2.02
CA LEU A 49 3.88 -2.96 3.08
C LEU A 49 4.72 -2.13 4.04
N VAL A 50 4.41 -0.84 4.11
CA VAL A 50 4.84 0.08 5.16
C VAL A 50 3.75 0.09 6.24
N VAL A 51 4.11 -0.25 7.47
CA VAL A 51 3.17 -0.21 8.59
C VAL A 51 3.28 1.13 9.30
N GLY A 52 2.17 1.87 9.34
CA GLY A 52 2.13 3.17 9.99
C GLY A 52 0.87 3.98 9.68
N ASN A 53 0.73 5.12 10.34
CA ASN A 53 -0.43 5.99 10.19
C ASN A 53 -0.24 6.94 9.00
N VAL A 54 -1.23 7.02 8.10
CA VAL A 54 -1.22 7.95 6.96
C VAL A 54 -1.21 9.43 7.38
N GLY A 55 -1.67 9.75 8.59
CA GLY A 55 -1.59 11.08 9.17
C GLY A 55 -0.18 11.47 9.65
N ASP A 56 0.76 10.52 9.75
CA ASP A 56 2.16 10.81 10.07
C ASP A 56 2.95 11.13 8.79
N ARG A 57 3.48 12.35 8.74
CA ARG A 57 4.21 12.87 7.58
C ARG A 57 5.48 12.07 7.29
N ASP A 58 6.20 11.66 8.33
CA ASP A 58 7.47 10.96 8.15
C ASP A 58 7.24 9.54 7.62
N THR A 59 6.21 8.86 8.15
CA THR A 59 5.73 7.59 7.60
C THR A 59 5.33 7.71 6.12
N VAL A 60 4.55 8.73 5.75
CA VAL A 60 4.14 8.93 4.35
C VAL A 60 5.37 9.16 3.46
N ARG A 61 6.35 9.93 3.94
CA ARG A 61 7.58 10.18 3.17
C ARG A 61 8.37 8.90 2.95
N ALA A 62 8.56 8.09 3.99
CA ALA A 62 9.25 6.81 3.89
C ALA A 62 8.56 5.82 2.93
N ALA A 63 7.24 5.93 2.74
CA ALA A 63 6.49 5.11 1.80
C ALA A 63 6.58 5.59 0.32
N LEU A 64 7.11 6.78 0.09
CA LEU A 64 7.27 7.38 -1.25
C LEU A 64 8.70 7.28 -1.79
N ASP A 65 9.67 6.94 -0.95
CA ASP A 65 11.07 6.73 -1.31
C ASP A 65 11.29 5.36 -2.00
#